data_AF-A0A1I5T2G9-F1
#
_entry.id   AF-A0A1I5T2G9-F1
#
_cell.length_a   1.000
_cell.length_b   1.000
_cell.length_c   1.000
_cell.angle_alpha   90.00
_cell.angle_beta   90.00
_cell.angle_gamma   90.00
#
_symmetry.space_group_name_H-M   'P 1'
#
loop_
_entity.id
_entity.type
_entity.pdbx_description
1 polymer ?
#
loop_
_entity_poly.entity_id
_entity_poly.type
_entity_poly.pdbx_seq_one_letter_code
_entity_poly.pdbx_strand_id
1 'polypeptide(L)'
;MDVRRRATDLADAERDRFLEAVVRLKHHPAPGGPAGVSVYDQYVALHGAVMAVIAPGLPPGETVNYGHWNIGFCAWHRQYLRSFERELQAQIPGVTIPYWDWTDHVAATTGLFTPEFLGSLRSGGPGPVTDGVFRDPVPPTERPPWWPPGATGFPVHPLLREGLGARLSRGSAGVGWPPTAAGVDRLERLVVDQPGVHPLWYFWLVLEQGHQQVTSRTHNRGHNVIGGHMSGAFSPNDPVFWLHHANVDRLWANWQARRLAAVPGSKPEDHYPPADEISPFDGDLAPLGHRLDDTMWPWVGAAPGFGVAIPPAVAALLPDFSGAPTVSVRQVLDSTTIDATGYRYAPPPGP
;
A
#
# COMPACT_ATOMS: atom_id res chain seq x y z
N MET A 1 -5.83 15.21 -13.99
CA MET A 1 -5.97 13.82 -13.51
C MET A 1 -4.61 13.16 -13.53
N ASP A 2 -4.23 12.57 -12.41
CA ASP A 2 -2.94 11.90 -12.25
C ASP A 2 -2.91 10.54 -12.99
N VAL A 3 -1.72 10.08 -13.37
CA VAL A 3 -1.54 8.80 -14.08
C VAL A 3 -0.43 7.99 -13.43
N ARG A 4 -0.79 6.87 -12.78
CA ARG A 4 0.17 5.90 -12.26
C ARG A 4 0.66 4.99 -13.37
N ARG A 5 1.99 4.86 -13.52
CA ARG A 5 2.65 4.08 -14.58
C ARG A 5 3.35 2.86 -14.01
N ARG A 6 3.63 1.86 -14.85
CA ARG A 6 4.48 0.74 -14.48
C ARG A 6 5.86 1.29 -14.13
N ALA A 7 6.41 0.87 -13.00
CA ALA A 7 7.67 1.39 -12.48
C ALA A 7 8.84 1.21 -13.45
N THR A 8 8.89 0.08 -14.17
CA THR A 8 9.95 -0.26 -15.14
C THR A 8 9.81 0.49 -16.47
N ASP A 9 8.69 1.18 -16.69
CA ASP A 9 8.42 1.92 -17.93
C ASP A 9 8.61 3.44 -17.73
N LEU A 10 9.02 3.88 -16.52
CA LEU A 10 9.33 5.28 -16.24
C LEU A 10 10.58 5.73 -16.99
N ALA A 11 10.56 6.94 -17.53
CA ALA A 11 11.80 7.60 -17.95
C ALA A 11 12.68 7.91 -16.74
N ASP A 12 14.00 8.00 -16.93
CA ASP A 12 14.96 8.31 -15.85
C ASP A 12 14.57 9.56 -15.06
N ALA A 13 14.12 10.62 -15.75
CA ALA A 13 13.67 11.85 -15.10
C ALA A 13 12.39 11.67 -14.26
N GLU A 14 11.47 10.79 -14.67
CA GLU A 14 10.26 10.49 -13.89
C GLU A 14 10.61 9.65 -12.65
N ARG A 15 11.49 8.65 -12.82
CA ARG A 15 12.04 7.85 -11.72
C ARG A 15 12.73 8.75 -10.69
N ASP A 16 13.64 9.62 -11.14
CA ASP A 16 14.44 10.47 -10.25
C ASP A 16 13.56 11.45 -9.47
N ARG A 17 12.52 12.01 -10.09
CA ARG A 17 11.54 12.86 -9.40
C ARG A 17 10.76 12.10 -8.32
N PHE A 18 10.39 10.84 -8.58
CA PHE A 18 9.74 9.99 -7.59
C PHE A 18 10.68 9.68 -6.41
N LEU A 19 11.92 9.30 -6.70
CA LEU A 19 12.95 9.05 -5.69
C LEU A 19 13.22 10.30 -4.84
N GLU A 20 13.36 11.45 -5.48
CA GLU A 20 13.54 12.75 -4.83
C GLU A 20 12.37 13.07 -3.89
N ALA A 21 11.12 12.88 -4.33
CA ALA A 21 9.94 13.12 -3.51
C ALA A 21 9.91 12.22 -2.27
N VAL A 22 10.22 10.93 -2.41
CA VAL A 22 10.24 9.98 -1.30
C VAL A 22 11.35 10.32 -0.30
N VAL A 23 12.57 10.59 -0.78
CA VAL A 23 13.70 10.96 0.09
C VAL A 23 13.43 12.29 0.79
N ARG A 24 12.87 13.30 0.10
CA ARG A 24 12.47 14.56 0.73
C ARG A 24 11.42 14.33 1.81
N LEU A 25 10.40 13.51 1.54
CA LEU A 25 9.36 13.22 2.52
C LEU A 25 9.89 12.48 3.76
N LYS A 26 10.87 11.59 3.57
CA LYS A 26 11.59 10.92 4.68
C LYS A 26 12.41 11.86 5.55
N HIS A 27 12.79 13.03 5.03
CA HIS A 27 13.50 14.07 5.78
C HIS A 27 12.61 15.28 6.09
N HIS A 28 11.34 15.25 5.71
CA HIS A 28 10.38 16.31 6.00
C HIS A 28 9.83 16.12 7.41
N PRO A 29 10.06 17.07 8.35
CA PRO A 29 9.61 16.92 9.73
C PRO A 29 8.10 16.74 9.82
N ALA A 30 7.66 15.80 10.64
CA ALA A 30 6.26 15.55 10.93
C ALA A 30 5.62 16.76 11.63
N PRO A 31 4.58 17.40 11.05
CA PRO A 31 3.85 18.47 11.71
C PRO A 31 3.21 17.95 13.02
N GLY A 32 3.49 18.62 14.14
CA GLY A 32 2.98 18.22 15.45
C GLY A 32 3.55 16.90 16.01
N GLY A 33 4.44 16.23 15.29
CA GLY A 33 5.08 14.99 15.72
C GLY A 33 6.29 15.22 16.64
N PRO A 34 6.79 14.18 17.32
CA PRO A 34 8.02 14.25 18.10
C PRO A 34 9.23 14.68 17.26
N ALA A 35 10.23 15.30 17.90
CA ALA A 35 11.45 15.72 17.21
C ALA A 35 12.16 14.52 16.56
N GLY A 36 12.57 14.67 15.30
CA GLY A 36 13.25 13.63 14.53
C GLY A 36 12.34 12.63 13.82
N VAL A 37 11.02 12.80 13.92
CA VAL A 37 10.02 12.01 13.17
C VAL A 37 9.73 12.72 11.85
N SER A 38 9.75 11.98 10.75
CA SER A 38 9.37 12.50 9.44
C SER A 38 7.91 12.21 9.10
N VAL A 39 7.34 12.94 8.14
CA VAL A 39 6.00 12.62 7.61
C VAL A 39 5.95 11.19 7.07
N TYR A 40 7.03 10.72 6.41
CA TYR A 40 7.12 9.33 5.99
C TYR A 40 6.98 8.35 7.16
N ASP A 41 7.66 8.60 8.29
CA ASP A 41 7.56 7.75 9.49
C ASP A 41 6.16 7.74 10.09
N GLN A 42 5.40 8.84 9.99
CA GLN A 42 4.02 8.86 10.46
C GLN A 42 3.13 7.92 9.65
N TYR A 43 3.32 7.85 8.33
CA TYR A 43 2.61 6.89 7.47
C TYR A 43 2.99 5.45 7.81
N VAL A 44 4.29 5.18 8.03
CA VAL A 44 4.74 3.86 8.51
C VAL A 44 4.05 3.47 9.82
N ALA A 45 4.00 4.38 10.80
CA ALA A 45 3.30 4.15 12.07
C ALA A 45 1.80 3.93 11.88
N LEU A 46 1.16 4.69 10.97
CA LEU A 46 -0.26 4.58 10.66
C LEU A 46 -0.64 3.19 10.15
N HIS A 47 0.18 2.61 9.27
CA HIS A 47 -0.06 1.26 8.76
C HIS A 47 0.06 0.18 9.85
N GLY A 48 0.93 0.35 10.84
CA GLY A 48 0.95 -0.57 11.99
C GLY A 48 -0.23 -0.35 12.93
N ALA A 49 -0.73 0.88 13.05
CA ALA A 49 -1.83 1.23 13.93
C ALA A 49 -3.21 0.78 13.42
N VAL A 50 -3.43 0.79 12.11
CA VAL A 50 -4.71 0.37 11.49
C VAL A 50 -5.11 -1.06 11.83
N MET A 51 -4.14 -1.91 12.19
CA MET A 51 -4.36 -3.32 12.51
C MET A 51 -5.02 -3.54 13.88
N ALA A 52 -5.04 -2.52 14.75
CA ALA A 52 -5.50 -2.63 16.13
C ALA A 52 -6.21 -1.35 16.60
N VAL A 53 -7.23 -0.92 15.85
CA VAL A 53 -8.01 0.29 16.17
C VAL A 53 -9.05 -0.02 17.24
N ILE A 54 -9.08 0.79 18.29
CA ILE A 54 -10.17 0.82 19.27
C ILE A 54 -11.23 1.77 18.70
N ALA A 55 -12.37 1.24 18.26
CA ALA A 55 -13.45 2.03 17.70
C ALA A 55 -14.57 2.29 18.74
N PRO A 56 -15.28 3.42 18.65
CA PRO A 56 -16.45 3.69 19.49
C PRO A 56 -17.48 2.56 19.41
N GLY A 57 -18.01 2.15 20.57
CA GLY A 57 -19.04 1.11 20.67
C GLY A 57 -18.52 -0.33 20.72
N LEU A 58 -17.21 -0.56 20.57
CA LEU A 58 -16.63 -1.87 20.81
C LEU A 58 -16.60 -2.21 22.32
N PRO A 59 -16.71 -3.51 22.68
CA PRO A 59 -16.47 -3.97 24.04
C PRO A 59 -15.07 -3.59 24.54
N PRO A 60 -14.87 -3.40 25.87
CA PRO A 60 -13.58 -3.06 26.42
C PRO A 60 -12.49 -4.09 26.08
N GLY A 61 -11.38 -3.61 25.51
CA GLY A 61 -10.24 -4.44 25.12
C GLY A 61 -10.33 -5.04 23.72
N GLU A 62 -11.45 -4.85 23.01
CA GLU A 62 -11.58 -5.27 21.62
C GLU A 62 -11.02 -4.22 20.65
N THR A 63 -10.54 -4.70 19.51
CA THR A 63 -10.00 -3.87 18.43
C THR A 63 -10.51 -4.39 17.09
N VAL A 64 -10.52 -3.51 16.11
CA VAL A 64 -10.80 -3.82 14.71
C VAL A 64 -9.57 -3.52 13.88
N ASN A 65 -9.23 -4.44 12.98
CA ASN A 65 -8.32 -4.17 11.90
C ASN A 65 -9.12 -3.50 10.78
N TYR A 66 -8.85 -2.24 10.44
CA TYR A 66 -9.56 -1.49 9.38
C TYR A 66 -8.93 -1.67 8.00
N GLY A 67 -7.68 -2.16 7.95
CA GLY A 67 -6.85 -2.10 6.75
C GLY A 67 -6.67 -3.43 6.04
N HIS A 68 -6.85 -4.56 6.74
CA HIS A 68 -6.43 -5.89 6.27
C HIS A 68 -7.45 -6.97 6.62
N TRP A 69 -7.28 -8.15 6.03
CA TRP A 69 -7.99 -9.39 6.32
C TRP A 69 -9.50 -9.39 6.07
N ASN A 70 -10.05 -8.40 5.36
CA ASN A 70 -11.45 -8.39 4.95
C ASN A 70 -11.70 -7.43 3.75
N ILE A 71 -12.91 -7.42 3.17
CA ILE A 71 -13.23 -6.79 1.87
C ILE A 71 -12.89 -5.30 1.74
N GLY A 72 -12.85 -4.56 2.85
CA GLY A 72 -12.37 -3.17 2.91
C GLY A 72 -10.87 -2.97 2.65
N PHE A 73 -10.06 -4.03 2.56
CA PHE A 73 -8.60 -3.98 2.34
C PHE A 73 -8.21 -3.07 1.16
N CYS A 74 -8.88 -3.24 0.01
CA CYS A 74 -8.55 -2.46 -1.19
C CYS A 74 -8.95 -0.98 -1.03
N ALA A 75 -10.10 -0.72 -0.41
CA ALA A 75 -10.60 0.63 -0.18
C ALA A 75 -9.67 1.42 0.75
N TRP A 76 -9.26 0.79 1.86
CA TRP A 76 -8.35 1.42 2.81
C TRP A 76 -6.99 1.72 2.18
N HIS A 77 -6.38 0.74 1.49
CA HIS A 77 -5.07 0.93 0.86
C HIS A 77 -5.12 1.93 -0.30
N ARG A 78 -6.24 2.02 -1.05
CA ARG A 78 -6.44 3.05 -2.07
C ARG A 78 -6.38 4.46 -1.47
N GLN A 79 -7.12 4.70 -0.38
CA GLN A 79 -7.10 6.00 0.30
C GLN A 79 -5.75 6.30 0.96
N TYR A 80 -5.10 5.28 1.52
CA TYR A 80 -3.76 5.37 2.10
C TYR A 80 -2.72 5.77 1.06
N LEU A 81 -2.70 5.10 -0.09
CA LEU A 81 -1.85 5.44 -1.24
C LEU A 81 -2.13 6.86 -1.73
N ARG A 82 -3.41 7.23 -1.82
CA ARG A 82 -3.78 8.57 -2.32
C ARG A 82 -3.32 9.67 -1.39
N SER A 83 -3.48 9.48 -0.07
CA SER A 83 -3.00 10.40 0.95
C SER A 83 -1.47 10.55 0.89
N PHE A 84 -0.74 9.43 0.81
CA PHE A 84 0.71 9.45 0.67
C PHE A 84 1.17 10.13 -0.64
N GLU A 85 0.47 9.88 -1.75
CA GLU A 85 0.77 10.53 -3.03
C GLU A 85 0.58 12.05 -2.97
N ARG A 86 -0.40 12.57 -2.22
CA ARG A 86 -0.54 14.02 -1.99
C ARG A 86 0.67 14.59 -1.25
N GLU A 87 1.19 13.87 -0.26
CA GLU A 87 2.40 14.27 0.46
C GLU A 87 3.63 14.28 -0.46
N LEU A 88 3.77 13.28 -1.34
CA LEU A 88 4.82 13.28 -2.37
C LEU A 88 4.68 14.48 -3.31
N GLN A 89 3.47 14.80 -3.74
CA GLN A 89 3.20 15.94 -4.63
C GLN A 89 3.45 17.29 -3.97
N ALA A 90 3.29 17.39 -2.65
CA ALA A 90 3.68 18.58 -1.89
C ALA A 90 5.21 18.78 -1.89
N GLN A 91 5.99 17.70 -1.99
CA GLN A 91 7.45 17.79 -2.14
C GLN A 91 7.86 18.09 -3.59
N ILE A 92 7.27 17.39 -4.56
CA ILE A 92 7.55 17.50 -6.00
C ILE A 92 6.23 17.44 -6.79
N PRO A 93 5.74 18.57 -7.33
CA PRO A 93 4.46 18.62 -8.03
C PRO A 93 4.35 17.63 -9.19
N GLY A 94 3.19 16.97 -9.30
CA GLY A 94 2.86 16.06 -10.41
C GLY A 94 3.52 14.67 -10.33
N VAL A 95 4.29 14.36 -9.28
CA VAL A 95 4.75 12.98 -9.03
C VAL A 95 3.56 12.09 -8.70
N THR A 96 3.58 10.87 -9.19
CA THR A 96 2.59 9.83 -8.90
C THR A 96 3.30 8.57 -8.45
N ILE A 97 2.66 7.75 -7.62
CA ILE A 97 3.21 6.47 -7.19
C ILE A 97 3.19 5.50 -8.39
N PRO A 98 4.35 4.99 -8.87
CA PRO A 98 4.35 3.96 -9.89
C PRO A 98 3.90 2.61 -9.32
N TYR A 99 3.56 1.64 -10.16
CA TYR A 99 3.20 0.30 -9.70
C TYR A 99 4.25 -0.74 -10.07
N TRP A 100 4.50 -1.68 -9.15
CA TRP A 100 5.32 -2.86 -9.41
C TRP A 100 4.44 -3.95 -10.02
N ASP A 101 4.59 -4.16 -11.33
CA ASP A 101 3.92 -5.26 -12.01
C ASP A 101 4.52 -6.60 -11.58
N TRP A 102 3.73 -7.37 -10.83
CA TRP A 102 4.14 -8.66 -10.31
C TRP A 102 4.38 -9.70 -11.39
N THR A 103 3.81 -9.54 -12.58
CA THR A 103 3.82 -10.55 -13.63
C THR A 103 5.15 -10.64 -14.37
N ASP A 104 6.00 -9.61 -14.27
CA ASP A 104 7.29 -9.53 -14.95
C ASP A 104 8.44 -9.50 -13.94
N HIS A 105 8.87 -10.69 -13.54
CA HIS A 105 9.96 -10.85 -12.57
C HIS A 105 11.31 -10.41 -13.14
N VAL A 106 11.51 -10.55 -14.45
CA VAL A 106 12.76 -10.14 -15.11
C VAL A 106 12.85 -8.63 -15.06
N ALA A 107 11.81 -7.90 -15.50
CA ALA A 107 11.80 -6.45 -15.43
C ALA A 107 11.90 -5.94 -13.98
N ALA A 108 11.32 -6.67 -13.00
CA ALA A 108 11.50 -6.34 -11.60
C ALA A 108 12.98 -6.40 -11.18
N THR A 109 13.71 -7.47 -11.49
CA THR A 109 15.13 -7.59 -11.08
C THR A 109 16.09 -6.77 -11.92
N THR A 110 15.79 -6.51 -13.20
CA THR A 110 16.67 -5.76 -14.10
C THR A 110 16.38 -4.27 -14.19
N GLY A 111 15.19 -3.82 -13.75
CA GLY A 111 14.78 -2.41 -13.82
C GLY A 111 14.32 -1.81 -12.49
N LEU A 112 13.62 -2.57 -11.63
CA LEU A 112 13.09 -2.05 -10.36
C LEU A 112 14.11 -2.12 -9.22
N PHE A 113 14.75 -3.28 -9.07
CA PHE A 113 15.73 -3.56 -8.01
C PHE A 113 17.16 -3.34 -8.49
N THR A 114 17.47 -2.10 -8.86
CA THR A 114 18.79 -1.64 -9.31
C THR A 114 19.27 -0.48 -8.45
N PRO A 115 20.59 -0.21 -8.35
CA PRO A 115 21.13 0.94 -7.61
C PRO A 115 20.50 2.28 -8.00
N GLU A 116 20.14 2.43 -9.27
CA GLU A 116 19.56 3.66 -9.83
C GLU A 116 18.10 3.87 -9.43
N PHE A 117 17.39 2.81 -9.02
CA PHE A 117 15.99 2.90 -8.61
C PHE A 117 15.79 2.58 -7.13
N LEU A 118 15.25 1.40 -6.77
CA LEU A 118 14.96 1.07 -5.38
C LEU A 118 16.19 0.52 -4.63
N GLY A 119 17.29 0.26 -5.33
CA GLY A 119 18.48 -0.46 -4.88
C GLY A 119 18.40 -1.96 -5.19
N SER A 120 19.55 -2.64 -5.20
CA SER A 120 19.68 -4.07 -5.52
C SER A 120 19.06 -4.99 -4.47
N LEU A 121 18.26 -5.96 -4.94
CA LEU A 121 17.71 -7.01 -4.12
C LEU A 121 18.76 -8.10 -3.85
N ARG A 122 19.05 -8.36 -2.57
CA ARG A 122 19.98 -9.40 -2.17
C ARG A 122 19.44 -10.79 -2.49
N SER A 123 20.30 -11.69 -2.97
CA SER A 123 19.99 -13.13 -3.04
C SER A 123 20.05 -13.77 -1.65
N GLY A 124 19.01 -14.54 -1.28
CA GLY A 124 18.91 -15.20 0.01
C GLY A 124 18.15 -14.38 1.06
N GLY A 125 18.37 -14.70 2.34
CA GLY A 125 17.64 -14.09 3.46
C GLY A 125 17.75 -12.55 3.50
N PRO A 126 16.79 -11.85 4.12
CA PRO A 126 16.83 -10.40 4.24
C PRO A 126 18.11 -9.89 4.91
N GLY A 127 18.65 -8.79 4.39
CA GLY A 127 19.78 -8.09 4.98
C GLY A 127 19.78 -6.61 4.57
N PRO A 128 20.65 -5.78 5.18
CA PRO A 128 20.68 -4.36 4.93
C PRO A 128 20.84 -4.00 3.44
N VAL A 129 20.07 -3.01 2.97
CA VAL A 129 20.25 -2.37 1.66
C VAL A 129 21.62 -1.68 1.63
N THR A 130 22.42 -1.96 0.60
CA THR A 130 23.83 -1.55 0.51
C THR A 130 24.12 -0.56 -0.62
N ASP A 131 23.15 -0.29 -1.49
CA ASP A 131 23.25 0.61 -2.65
C ASP A 131 21.99 1.47 -2.84
N GLY A 132 22.07 2.40 -3.79
CA GLY A 132 20.99 3.32 -4.14
C GLY A 132 20.71 4.39 -3.09
N VAL A 133 19.69 5.20 -3.35
CA VAL A 133 19.33 6.36 -2.51
C VAL A 133 18.61 5.99 -1.21
N PHE A 134 18.15 4.74 -1.09
CA PHE A 134 17.44 4.23 0.08
C PHE A 134 18.32 3.46 1.08
N ARG A 135 19.64 3.39 0.87
CA ARG A 135 20.56 2.88 1.90
C ARG A 135 20.85 3.93 2.97
N ASP A 136 21.43 3.48 4.08
CA ASP A 136 21.92 4.36 5.13
C ASP A 136 23.30 3.88 5.66
N PRO A 137 24.34 4.74 5.66
CA PRO A 137 24.40 6.06 5.02
C PRO A 137 24.58 5.98 3.49
N VAL A 138 24.24 7.06 2.78
CA VAL A 138 24.63 7.31 1.38
C VAL A 138 25.94 8.12 1.35
N PRO A 139 27.04 7.57 0.78
CA PRO A 139 28.30 8.27 0.56
C PRO A 139 28.12 9.62 -0.14
N PRO A 140 28.82 10.69 0.29
CA PRO A 140 28.69 12.01 -0.35
C PRO A 140 28.91 12.02 -1.86
N THR A 141 29.80 11.18 -2.37
CA THR A 141 30.13 11.04 -3.80
C THR A 141 29.02 10.39 -4.64
N GLU A 142 28.08 9.70 -3.98
CA GLU A 142 26.98 8.97 -4.63
C GLU A 142 25.63 9.68 -4.40
N ARG A 143 25.63 10.88 -3.80
CA ARG A 143 24.41 11.66 -3.58
C ARG A 143 24.03 12.39 -4.86
N PRO A 144 22.77 12.26 -5.34
CA PRO A 144 22.29 13.01 -6.49
C PRO A 144 22.23 14.52 -6.19
N PRO A 145 22.21 15.39 -7.22
CA PRO A 145 22.18 16.84 -7.03
C PRO A 145 20.99 17.36 -6.20
N TRP A 146 19.88 16.64 -6.20
CA TRP A 146 18.66 16.98 -5.46
C TRP A 146 18.66 16.51 -3.99
N TRP A 147 19.73 15.85 -3.53
CA TRP A 147 19.81 15.25 -2.19
C TRP A 147 19.57 16.29 -1.09
N PRO A 148 18.69 16.01 -0.10
CA PRO A 148 18.38 16.97 0.96
C PRO A 148 19.63 17.39 1.76
N PRO A 149 19.83 18.71 2.01
CA PRO A 149 20.93 19.17 2.85
C PRO A 149 20.88 18.55 4.25
N GLY A 150 22.03 18.09 4.75
CA GLY A 150 22.15 17.47 6.09
C GLY A 150 21.70 16.01 6.18
N ALA A 151 20.99 15.47 5.18
CA ALA A 151 20.61 14.06 5.16
C ALA A 151 21.84 13.16 4.95
N THR A 152 21.96 12.12 5.77
CA THR A 152 23.07 11.14 5.68
C THR A 152 22.70 9.89 4.90
N GLY A 153 21.40 9.55 4.81
CA GLY A 153 20.88 8.34 4.18
C GLY A 153 19.38 8.22 4.39
N PHE A 154 18.86 6.99 4.37
CA PHE A 154 17.45 6.67 4.59
C PHE A 154 17.28 5.79 5.86
N PRO A 155 17.35 6.39 7.07
CA PRO A 155 17.35 5.62 8.31
C PRO A 155 15.95 5.10 8.69
N VAL A 156 15.88 3.93 9.30
CA VAL A 156 14.65 3.40 9.92
C VAL A 156 14.52 3.94 11.34
N HIS A 157 13.39 4.58 11.62
CA HIS A 157 13.10 5.19 12.92
C HIS A 157 13.15 4.14 14.04
N PRO A 158 13.78 4.42 15.20
CA PRO A 158 14.00 3.43 16.27
C PRO A 158 12.78 2.63 16.71
N LEU A 159 11.61 3.27 16.75
CA LEU A 159 10.35 2.65 17.17
C LEU A 159 9.68 1.79 16.08
N LEU A 160 10.17 1.87 14.84
CA LEU A 160 9.54 1.25 13.66
C LEU A 160 10.41 0.13 13.05
N ARG A 161 11.40 -0.39 13.78
CA ARG A 161 12.40 -1.34 13.25
C ARG A 161 12.00 -2.81 13.25
N GLU A 162 11.03 -3.19 14.09
CA GLU A 162 10.62 -4.60 14.29
C GLU A 162 11.81 -5.57 14.49
N GLY A 163 12.86 -5.11 15.17
CA GLY A 163 14.07 -5.90 15.44
C GLY A 163 15.08 -6.01 14.28
N LEU A 164 14.82 -5.43 13.11
CA LEU A 164 15.66 -5.56 11.91
C LEU A 164 16.85 -4.57 11.84
N GLY A 165 16.85 -3.56 12.69
CA GLY A 165 17.93 -2.56 12.80
C GLY A 165 17.62 -1.21 12.14
N ALA A 166 18.62 -0.33 12.07
CA ALA A 166 18.44 1.05 11.61
C ALA A 166 18.47 1.24 10.08
N ARG A 167 18.81 0.18 9.33
CA ARG A 167 18.94 0.21 7.87
C ARG A 167 17.81 -0.62 7.27
N LEU A 168 17.25 -0.16 6.15
CA LEU A 168 16.28 -0.96 5.38
C LEU A 168 16.87 -2.34 5.09
N SER A 169 16.02 -3.36 5.16
CA SER A 169 16.44 -4.76 5.07
C SER A 169 15.52 -5.50 4.12
N ARG A 170 16.10 -6.17 3.12
CA ARG A 170 15.41 -6.93 2.07
C ARG A 170 16.24 -8.12 1.60
N GLY A 171 15.60 -9.09 0.97
CA GLY A 171 16.25 -10.22 0.31
C GLY A 171 15.26 -11.19 -0.32
N SER A 172 15.68 -11.91 -1.36
CA SER A 172 14.83 -12.84 -2.12
C SER A 172 15.10 -14.31 -1.79
N ALA A 173 14.83 -14.74 -0.57
CA ALA A 173 15.07 -16.13 -0.16
C ALA A 173 14.06 -17.10 -0.82
N GLY A 174 14.54 -18.05 -1.64
CA GLY A 174 13.77 -19.25 -2.01
C GLY A 174 12.63 -19.02 -3.02
N VAL A 175 12.94 -18.31 -4.10
CA VAL A 175 12.07 -17.85 -5.19
C VAL A 175 10.79 -18.68 -5.43
N GLY A 176 9.67 -18.08 -5.05
CA GLY A 176 8.43 -18.18 -5.83
C GLY A 176 7.91 -16.77 -5.90
N TRP A 177 8.03 -16.13 -7.05
CA TRP A 177 7.56 -14.76 -7.22
C TRP A 177 6.02 -14.69 -7.15
N PRO A 178 5.43 -13.48 -6.96
CA PRO A 178 3.99 -13.26 -7.11
C PRO A 178 3.45 -13.75 -8.48
N PRO A 179 2.12 -13.89 -8.67
CA PRO A 179 1.56 -14.70 -9.76
C PRO A 179 2.04 -14.26 -11.17
N THR A 180 2.23 -15.25 -12.05
CA THR A 180 2.46 -15.01 -13.48
C THR A 180 1.27 -14.28 -14.11
N ALA A 181 1.45 -13.72 -15.31
CA ALA A 181 0.34 -13.13 -16.07
C ALA A 181 -0.86 -14.09 -16.20
N ALA A 182 -0.60 -15.37 -16.49
CA ALA A 182 -1.63 -16.39 -16.55
C ALA A 182 -2.33 -16.66 -15.20
N GLY A 183 -1.63 -16.47 -14.08
CA GLY A 183 -2.18 -16.56 -12.72
C GLY A 183 -3.08 -15.37 -12.38
N VAL A 184 -2.69 -14.16 -12.79
CA VAL A 184 -3.53 -12.95 -12.67
C VAL A 184 -4.77 -13.08 -13.55
N ASP A 185 -4.64 -13.50 -14.81
CA ASP A 185 -5.78 -13.73 -15.70
C ASP A 185 -6.73 -14.82 -15.16
N ARG A 186 -6.17 -15.84 -14.49
CA ARG A 186 -6.95 -16.91 -13.85
C ARG A 186 -7.69 -16.41 -12.61
N LEU A 187 -7.08 -15.54 -11.81
CA LEU A 187 -7.75 -14.86 -10.69
C LEU A 187 -8.98 -14.11 -11.19
N GLU A 188 -8.82 -13.37 -12.27
CA GLU A 188 -9.87 -12.54 -12.85
C GLU A 188 -11.04 -13.36 -13.42
N ARG A 189 -10.77 -14.55 -13.99
CA ARG A 189 -11.81 -15.48 -14.46
C ARG A 189 -12.52 -16.18 -13.30
N LEU A 190 -11.77 -16.68 -12.32
CA LEU A 190 -12.35 -17.44 -11.20
C LEU A 190 -13.30 -16.60 -10.35
N VAL A 191 -13.13 -15.27 -10.28
CA VAL A 191 -14.08 -14.40 -9.57
C VAL A 191 -15.47 -14.36 -10.24
N VAL A 192 -15.55 -14.61 -11.54
CA VAL A 192 -16.83 -14.57 -12.28
C VAL A 192 -17.59 -15.89 -12.19
N ASP A 193 -16.86 -17.01 -12.06
CA ASP A 193 -17.41 -18.36 -12.24
C ASP A 193 -17.73 -19.10 -10.92
N GLN A 194 -17.67 -18.44 -9.75
CA GLN A 194 -17.96 -19.07 -8.45
C GLN A 194 -19.43 -18.86 -8.04
N PRO A 195 -20.33 -19.84 -8.26
CA PRO A 195 -21.74 -19.69 -7.92
C PRO A 195 -21.94 -19.64 -6.40
N GLY A 196 -22.86 -18.77 -5.95
CA GLY A 196 -23.30 -18.71 -4.56
C GLY A 196 -22.40 -17.92 -3.61
N VAL A 197 -21.34 -17.27 -4.12
CA VAL A 197 -20.47 -16.38 -3.36
C VAL A 197 -20.46 -15.00 -4.02
N HIS A 198 -20.61 -13.93 -3.24
CA HIS A 198 -20.50 -12.59 -3.79
C HIS A 198 -19.09 -12.37 -4.38
N PRO A 199 -18.95 -11.87 -5.63
CA PRO A 199 -17.67 -11.80 -6.34
C PRO A 199 -16.55 -11.08 -5.58
N LEU A 200 -16.88 -10.03 -4.81
CA LEU A 200 -15.87 -9.27 -4.05
C LEU A 200 -15.23 -10.09 -2.93
N TRP A 201 -15.99 -10.95 -2.22
CA TRP A 201 -15.41 -11.82 -1.19
C TRP A 201 -14.31 -12.69 -1.79
N TYR A 202 -14.62 -13.34 -2.92
CA TYR A 202 -13.66 -14.18 -3.60
C TYR A 202 -12.47 -13.37 -4.13
N PHE A 203 -12.72 -12.24 -4.80
CA PHE A 203 -11.64 -11.37 -5.30
C PHE A 203 -10.67 -10.96 -4.20
N TRP A 204 -11.19 -10.45 -3.08
CA TRP A 204 -10.42 -10.04 -1.93
C TRP A 204 -9.57 -11.20 -1.39
N LEU A 205 -10.17 -12.37 -1.15
CA LEU A 205 -9.46 -13.52 -0.60
C LEU A 205 -8.27 -13.89 -1.50
N VAL A 206 -8.49 -13.99 -2.81
CA VAL A 206 -7.41 -14.35 -3.73
C VAL A 206 -6.39 -13.23 -3.83
N LEU A 207 -6.77 -11.95 -3.76
CA LEU A 207 -5.85 -10.80 -3.89
C LEU A 207 -4.99 -10.56 -2.65
N GLU A 208 -5.52 -10.73 -1.44
CA GLU A 208 -4.77 -10.50 -0.20
C GLU A 208 -4.05 -11.78 0.25
N GLN A 209 -4.81 -12.88 0.42
CA GLN A 209 -4.32 -14.11 1.04
C GLN A 209 -3.82 -15.16 0.03
N GLY A 210 -4.49 -15.27 -1.13
CA GLY A 210 -4.32 -16.34 -2.11
C GLY A 210 -5.33 -17.48 -1.95
N HIS A 211 -5.51 -18.29 -3.00
CA HIS A 211 -6.43 -19.43 -3.03
C HIS A 211 -5.80 -20.59 -3.81
N GLN A 212 -5.92 -21.83 -3.30
CA GLN A 212 -5.21 -23.01 -3.83
C GLN A 212 -5.42 -23.25 -5.34
N GLN A 213 -6.57 -22.86 -5.88
CA GLN A 213 -6.89 -23.01 -7.32
C GLN A 213 -6.32 -21.91 -8.24
N VAL A 214 -5.79 -20.82 -7.67
CA VAL A 214 -5.30 -19.64 -8.42
C VAL A 214 -3.80 -19.46 -8.21
N THR A 215 -3.42 -19.27 -6.95
CA THR A 215 -2.05 -19.08 -6.49
C THR A 215 -2.04 -19.22 -4.99
N SER A 216 -1.00 -19.85 -4.44
CA SER A 216 -0.92 -20.11 -3.00
C SER A 216 -0.90 -18.84 -2.15
N ARG A 217 -0.38 -17.70 -2.69
CA ARG A 217 -0.41 -16.33 -2.12
C ARG A 217 -0.19 -15.26 -3.23
N THR A 218 -0.78 -14.07 -3.12
CA THR A 218 -0.69 -12.91 -4.07
C THR A 218 0.00 -11.70 -3.42
N HIS A 219 -0.76 -10.74 -2.87
CA HIS A 219 -0.24 -9.59 -2.11
C HIS A 219 0.71 -10.05 -1.00
N ASN A 220 0.25 -10.98 -0.16
CA ASN A 220 1.06 -11.56 0.90
C ASN A 220 2.35 -12.21 0.37
N ARG A 221 2.37 -12.68 -0.88
CA ARG A 221 3.60 -13.20 -1.50
C ARG A 221 4.58 -12.09 -1.84
N GLY A 222 4.12 -10.95 -2.35
CA GLY A 222 4.98 -9.80 -2.63
C GLY A 222 5.70 -9.30 -1.38
N HIS A 223 4.98 -9.13 -0.26
CA HIS A 223 5.58 -8.85 1.05
C HIS A 223 6.65 -9.87 1.45
N ASN A 224 6.34 -11.17 1.33
CA ASN A 224 7.25 -12.25 1.72
C ASN A 224 8.47 -12.41 0.80
N VAL A 225 8.36 -12.08 -0.49
CA VAL A 225 9.47 -12.17 -1.46
C VAL A 225 10.54 -11.13 -1.19
N ILE A 226 10.15 -9.94 -0.71
CA ILE A 226 11.11 -8.90 -0.33
C ILE A 226 11.64 -9.15 1.09
N GLY A 227 10.78 -9.65 1.98
CA GLY A 227 11.19 -9.99 3.33
C GLY A 227 11.63 -8.77 4.15
N GLY A 228 12.28 -9.01 5.27
CA GLY A 228 12.86 -7.95 6.10
C GLY A 228 11.78 -6.97 6.53
N HIS A 229 11.97 -5.67 6.26
CA HIS A 229 10.99 -4.67 6.70
C HIS A 229 9.64 -4.87 6.00
N MET A 230 9.62 -5.36 4.74
CA MET A 230 8.38 -5.69 4.04
C MET A 230 7.56 -6.82 4.68
N SER A 231 8.09 -7.59 5.64
CA SER A 231 7.33 -8.67 6.29
C SER A 231 6.51 -8.25 7.50
N GLY A 232 6.74 -7.05 8.05
CA GLY A 232 6.15 -6.62 9.31
C GLY A 232 4.97 -5.67 9.19
N ALA A 233 4.45 -5.26 10.34
CA ALA A 233 3.38 -4.27 10.45
C ALA A 233 3.85 -2.89 9.97
N PHE A 234 5.14 -2.61 10.07
CA PHE A 234 5.76 -1.38 9.56
C PHE A 234 6.40 -1.59 8.18
N SER A 235 5.81 -2.46 7.35
CA SER A 235 6.25 -2.69 5.97
C SER A 235 6.39 -1.46 5.09
N PRO A 236 5.64 -0.36 5.27
CA PRO A 236 5.89 0.87 4.52
C PRO A 236 7.26 1.51 4.79
N ASN A 237 8.04 1.04 5.78
CA ASN A 237 9.44 1.45 5.92
C ASN A 237 10.19 1.29 4.60
N ASP A 238 9.97 0.20 3.88
CA ASP A 238 10.57 -0.04 2.57
C ASP A 238 9.73 0.65 1.48
N PRO A 239 10.29 1.58 0.68
CA PRO A 239 9.57 2.25 -0.39
C PRO A 239 8.95 1.32 -1.45
N VAL A 240 9.41 0.06 -1.56
CA VAL A 240 8.79 -0.98 -2.40
C VAL A 240 7.31 -1.18 -2.05
N PHE A 241 6.92 -0.97 -0.77
CA PHE A 241 5.54 -1.06 -0.30
C PHE A 241 4.57 -0.26 -1.18
N TRP A 242 4.91 0.99 -1.48
CA TRP A 242 4.02 1.89 -2.21
C TRP A 242 3.76 1.39 -3.63
N LEU A 243 4.79 0.86 -4.29
CA LEU A 243 4.69 0.30 -5.63
C LEU A 243 3.95 -1.04 -5.63
N HIS A 244 4.18 -1.86 -4.61
CA HIS A 244 3.48 -3.12 -4.40
C HIS A 244 1.97 -2.87 -4.26
N HIS A 245 1.58 -1.95 -3.38
CA HIS A 245 0.18 -1.60 -3.12
C HIS A 245 -0.46 -0.81 -4.27
N ALA A 246 0.31 0.00 -5.01
CA ALA A 246 -0.19 0.59 -6.25
C ALA A 246 -0.56 -0.48 -7.30
N ASN A 247 0.08 -1.66 -7.30
CA ASN A 247 -0.33 -2.76 -8.16
C ASN A 247 -1.55 -3.51 -7.62
N VAL A 248 -1.68 -3.69 -6.30
CA VAL A 248 -2.92 -4.19 -5.66
C VAL A 248 -4.12 -3.34 -6.11
N ASP A 249 -3.98 -2.03 -5.96
CA ASP A 249 -5.02 -1.08 -6.31
C ASP A 249 -5.34 -1.07 -7.82
N ARG A 250 -4.33 -1.25 -8.67
CA ARG A 250 -4.50 -1.43 -10.13
C ARG A 250 -5.35 -2.66 -10.44
N LEU A 251 -5.05 -3.79 -9.80
CA LEU A 251 -5.80 -5.03 -10.00
C LEU A 251 -7.26 -4.87 -9.57
N TRP A 252 -7.52 -4.15 -8.47
CA TRP A 252 -8.88 -3.84 -8.06
C TRP A 252 -9.59 -2.91 -9.05
N ALA A 253 -8.95 -1.84 -9.53
CA ALA A 253 -9.52 -0.96 -10.55
C ALA A 253 -9.86 -1.72 -11.85
N ASN A 254 -8.97 -2.62 -12.29
CA ASN A 254 -9.22 -3.48 -13.46
C ASN A 254 -10.40 -4.42 -13.23
N TRP A 255 -10.50 -5.01 -12.03
CA TRP A 255 -11.63 -5.86 -11.66
C TRP A 255 -12.95 -5.08 -11.71
N GLN A 256 -12.99 -3.88 -11.10
CA GLN A 256 -14.18 -3.01 -11.11
C GLN A 256 -14.63 -2.67 -12.55
N ALA A 257 -13.68 -2.28 -13.41
CA ALA A 257 -13.98 -1.96 -14.80
C ALA A 257 -14.62 -3.15 -15.55
N ARG A 258 -14.14 -4.37 -15.30
CA ARG A 258 -14.69 -5.60 -15.90
C ARG A 258 -16.07 -5.95 -15.35
N ARG A 259 -16.30 -5.73 -14.05
CA ARG A 259 -17.62 -5.92 -13.43
C ARG A 259 -18.67 -4.99 -14.04
N LEU A 260 -18.33 -3.71 -14.22
CA LEU A 260 -19.18 -2.73 -14.89
C LEU A 260 -19.46 -3.10 -16.35
N ALA A 261 -18.46 -3.62 -17.06
CA ALA A 261 -18.63 -4.09 -18.44
C ALA A 261 -19.51 -5.36 -18.54
N ALA A 262 -19.39 -6.28 -17.58
CA ALA A 262 -20.16 -7.52 -17.53
C ALA A 262 -21.63 -7.31 -17.11
N VAL A 263 -21.92 -6.25 -16.36
CA VAL A 263 -23.29 -5.89 -15.93
C VAL A 263 -23.60 -4.45 -16.38
N PRO A 264 -23.95 -4.25 -17.67
CA PRO A 264 -24.19 -2.91 -18.20
C PRO A 264 -25.25 -2.15 -17.40
N GLY A 265 -24.97 -0.89 -17.07
CA GLY A 265 -25.85 -0.02 -16.29
C GLY A 265 -25.69 -0.14 -14.76
N SER A 266 -24.87 -1.09 -14.27
CA SER A 266 -24.46 -1.13 -12.87
C SER A 266 -23.49 -0.01 -12.52
N LYS A 267 -23.38 0.27 -11.22
CA LYS A 267 -22.45 1.22 -10.61
C LYS A 267 -21.44 0.48 -9.73
N PRO A 268 -20.29 1.10 -9.37
CA PRO A 268 -19.28 0.46 -8.53
C PRO A 268 -19.84 -0.13 -7.23
N GLU A 269 -20.77 0.58 -6.57
CA GLU A 269 -21.41 0.13 -5.33
C GLU A 269 -22.27 -1.13 -5.47
N ASP A 270 -22.81 -1.40 -6.67
CA ASP A 270 -23.65 -2.59 -6.91
C ASP A 270 -22.82 -3.89 -6.89
N HIS A 271 -21.49 -3.77 -6.90
CA HIS A 271 -20.54 -4.90 -6.83
C HIS A 271 -19.85 -4.99 -5.46
N TYR A 272 -20.46 -4.42 -4.42
CA TYR A 272 -20.02 -4.54 -3.02
C TYR A 272 -21.05 -5.36 -2.22
N PRO A 273 -20.63 -6.28 -1.32
CA PRO A 273 -21.55 -7.08 -0.52
C PRO A 273 -22.50 -6.20 0.31
N PRO A 274 -23.79 -6.61 0.46
CA PRO A 274 -24.70 -6.04 1.45
C PRO A 274 -24.11 -6.07 2.86
N ALA A 275 -24.52 -5.11 3.70
CA ALA A 275 -23.99 -4.95 5.05
C ALA A 275 -24.28 -6.14 5.99
N ASP A 276 -25.35 -6.89 5.71
CA ASP A 276 -25.82 -8.07 6.43
C ASP A 276 -25.38 -9.40 5.77
N GLU A 277 -24.59 -9.34 4.69
CA GLU A 277 -24.04 -10.54 4.06
C GLU A 277 -22.94 -11.16 4.94
N ILE A 278 -23.10 -12.45 5.23
CA ILE A 278 -22.12 -13.24 5.97
C ILE A 278 -21.01 -13.68 5.03
N SER A 279 -19.77 -13.46 5.44
CA SER A 279 -18.59 -13.92 4.72
C SER A 279 -18.63 -15.44 4.54
N PRO A 280 -18.43 -15.94 3.32
CA PRO A 280 -18.48 -17.37 3.03
C PRO A 280 -17.25 -18.14 3.53
N PHE A 281 -16.27 -17.46 4.12
CA PHE A 281 -14.98 -18.06 4.50
C PHE A 281 -14.80 -18.28 6.00
N ASP A 282 -15.33 -17.38 6.82
CA ASP A 282 -15.22 -17.41 8.29
C ASP A 282 -16.59 -17.44 8.98
N GLY A 283 -17.69 -17.14 8.27
CA GLY A 283 -19.04 -17.19 8.81
C GLY A 283 -19.45 -15.94 9.59
N ASP A 284 -18.67 -14.86 9.51
CA ASP A 284 -18.92 -13.61 10.21
C ASP A 284 -19.37 -12.48 9.27
N LEU A 285 -19.99 -11.44 9.82
CA LEU A 285 -20.21 -10.19 9.10
C LEU A 285 -18.86 -9.48 8.87
N ALA A 286 -18.74 -8.76 7.75
CA ALA A 286 -17.60 -7.85 7.55
C ALA A 286 -17.46 -6.91 8.77
N PRO A 287 -16.27 -6.74 9.38
CA PRO A 287 -16.11 -5.89 10.55
C PRO A 287 -16.27 -4.40 10.18
N LEU A 288 -16.35 -3.54 11.22
CA LEU A 288 -16.42 -2.09 11.04
C LEU A 288 -15.29 -1.58 10.13
N GLY A 289 -15.61 -0.68 9.21
CA GLY A 289 -14.66 -0.12 8.26
C GLY A 289 -14.55 -0.90 6.94
N HIS A 290 -15.14 -2.09 6.85
CA HIS A 290 -15.09 -2.92 5.65
C HIS A 290 -16.39 -2.92 4.85
N ARG A 291 -17.51 -2.45 5.41
CA ARG A 291 -18.78 -2.36 4.67
C ARG A 291 -18.82 -1.12 3.81
N LEU A 292 -19.66 -1.17 2.78
CA LEU A 292 -19.77 -0.13 1.75
C LEU A 292 -19.92 1.31 2.31
N ASP A 293 -20.72 1.49 3.35
CA ASP A 293 -21.00 2.81 3.93
C ASP A 293 -20.20 3.09 5.21
N ASP A 294 -19.32 2.17 5.63
CA ASP A 294 -18.49 2.38 6.80
C ASP A 294 -17.43 3.46 6.52
N THR A 295 -17.19 4.31 7.51
CA THR A 295 -16.07 5.25 7.51
C THR A 295 -14.77 4.50 7.82
N MET A 296 -13.69 4.85 7.14
CA MET A 296 -12.38 4.21 7.32
C MET A 296 -11.52 5.01 8.31
N TRP A 297 -11.02 4.38 9.35
CA TRP A 297 -10.02 4.99 10.24
C TRP A 297 -8.66 5.10 9.51
N PRO A 298 -7.93 6.24 9.56
CA PRO A 298 -8.11 7.37 10.48
C PRO A 298 -8.96 8.52 9.91
N TRP A 299 -9.52 8.38 8.70
CA TRP A 299 -10.34 9.40 8.05
C TRP A 299 -11.78 9.42 8.60
N VAL A 300 -11.89 9.57 9.93
CA VAL A 300 -13.15 9.64 10.69
C VAL A 300 -13.51 11.07 11.08
N GLY A 301 -12.75 12.06 10.61
CA GLY A 301 -12.91 13.46 10.95
C GLY A 301 -12.80 13.72 12.45
N ALA A 302 -13.65 14.58 12.97
CA ALA A 302 -13.67 14.94 14.40
C ALA A 302 -14.43 13.91 15.29
N ALA A 303 -14.74 12.72 14.78
CA ALA A 303 -15.46 11.70 15.54
C ALA A 303 -14.65 11.28 16.79
N PRO A 304 -15.20 11.44 18.01
CA PRO A 304 -14.49 11.11 19.23
C PRO A 304 -14.48 9.60 19.49
N GLY A 305 -13.64 9.16 20.43
CA GLY A 305 -13.67 7.79 20.97
C GLY A 305 -12.88 6.75 20.18
N PHE A 306 -12.17 7.15 19.13
CA PHE A 306 -11.19 6.31 18.46
C PHE A 306 -9.87 6.29 19.25
N GLY A 307 -9.21 5.13 19.26
CA GLY A 307 -7.88 4.93 19.82
C GLY A 307 -7.17 3.78 19.10
N VAL A 308 -5.98 3.42 19.56
CA VAL A 308 -5.18 2.33 18.98
C VAL A 308 -4.54 1.51 20.10
N ALA A 309 -4.57 0.18 19.98
CA ALA A 309 -3.97 -0.74 20.93
C ALA A 309 -2.53 -1.11 20.54
N ILE A 310 -1.68 -0.09 20.41
CA ILE A 310 -0.25 -0.22 20.08
C ILE A 310 0.60 0.45 21.17
N PRO A 311 1.93 0.22 21.22
CA PRO A 311 2.79 0.89 22.20
C PRO A 311 2.61 2.42 22.16
N PRO A 312 2.44 3.10 23.31
CA PRO A 312 2.17 4.55 23.34
C PRO A 312 3.21 5.40 22.61
N ALA A 313 4.47 4.99 22.63
CA ALA A 313 5.54 5.66 21.91
C ALA A 313 5.37 5.61 20.38
N VAL A 314 4.78 4.53 19.85
CA VAL A 314 4.44 4.41 18.41
C VAL A 314 3.18 5.21 18.11
N ALA A 315 2.17 5.17 18.98
CA ALA A 315 0.95 5.97 18.84
C ALA A 315 1.24 7.48 18.77
N ALA A 316 2.25 7.95 19.52
CA ALA A 316 2.72 9.34 19.46
C ALA A 316 3.35 9.76 18.12
N LEU A 317 3.63 8.81 17.21
CA LEU A 317 4.14 9.10 15.87
C LEU A 317 3.01 9.34 14.86
N LEU A 318 1.76 9.03 15.20
CA LEU A 318 0.66 9.07 14.24
C LEU A 318 0.40 10.50 13.73
N PRO A 319 0.01 10.66 12.46
CA PRO A 319 -0.49 11.95 11.98
C PRO A 319 -1.79 12.32 12.69
N ASP A 320 -2.03 13.62 12.86
CA ASP A 320 -3.31 14.14 13.33
C ASP A 320 -4.30 14.24 12.17
N PHE A 321 -5.28 13.35 12.15
CA PHE A 321 -6.37 13.34 11.16
C PHE A 321 -7.66 14.01 11.66
N SER A 322 -7.68 14.61 12.86
CA SER A 322 -8.90 15.20 13.43
C SER A 322 -9.50 16.33 12.58
N GLY A 323 -8.66 17.02 11.78
CA GLY A 323 -9.06 18.04 10.81
C GLY A 323 -9.31 17.52 9.39
N ALA A 324 -9.09 16.24 9.10
CA ALA A 324 -9.29 15.66 7.78
C ALA A 324 -10.79 15.38 7.53
N PRO A 325 -11.26 15.42 6.26
CA PRO A 325 -12.62 15.02 5.95
C PRO A 325 -12.84 13.54 6.26
N THR A 326 -14.10 13.17 6.52
CA THR A 326 -14.48 11.77 6.63
C THR A 326 -14.39 11.08 5.28
N VAL A 327 -13.89 9.84 5.26
CA VAL A 327 -13.81 9.03 4.03
C VAL A 327 -14.40 7.64 4.30
N SER A 328 -15.43 7.28 3.54
CA SER A 328 -16.05 5.96 3.55
C SER A 328 -15.56 5.08 2.42
N VAL A 329 -15.81 3.77 2.54
CA VAL A 329 -15.52 2.78 1.49
C VAL A 329 -16.18 3.18 0.16
N ARG A 330 -17.44 3.61 0.18
CA ARG A 330 -18.17 4.09 -1.01
C ARG A 330 -17.44 5.20 -1.75
N GLN A 331 -16.87 6.17 -1.02
CA GLN A 331 -16.25 7.36 -1.62
C GLN A 331 -14.97 7.03 -2.41
N VAL A 332 -14.34 5.88 -2.15
CA VAL A 332 -13.08 5.50 -2.78
C VAL A 332 -13.25 4.40 -3.83
N LEU A 333 -14.47 3.95 -4.10
CA LEU A 333 -14.71 2.91 -5.11
C LEU A 333 -14.28 3.34 -6.51
N ASP A 334 -14.41 4.62 -6.86
CA ASP A 334 -13.96 5.16 -8.14
C ASP A 334 -12.72 6.04 -7.95
N SER A 335 -11.57 5.56 -8.43
CA SER A 335 -10.29 6.29 -8.36
C SER A 335 -10.27 7.58 -9.18
N THR A 336 -11.16 7.72 -10.16
CA THR A 336 -11.26 8.92 -11.01
C THR A 336 -12.00 10.06 -10.32
N THR A 337 -12.81 9.76 -9.30
CA THR A 337 -13.59 10.73 -8.52
C THR A 337 -13.26 10.73 -7.03
N ILE A 338 -12.22 10.01 -6.62
CA ILE A 338 -11.78 9.90 -5.22
C ILE A 338 -11.49 11.28 -4.58
N ASP A 339 -11.02 12.23 -5.39
CA ASP A 339 -10.85 13.63 -5.05
C ASP A 339 -10.98 14.51 -6.30
N ALA A 340 -10.76 15.83 -6.16
CA ALA A 340 -10.88 16.78 -7.25
C ALA A 340 -9.92 16.53 -8.44
N THR A 341 -8.82 15.83 -8.23
CA THR A 341 -7.85 15.52 -9.29
C THR A 341 -8.09 14.13 -9.88
N GLY A 342 -8.47 13.16 -9.03
CA GLY A 342 -8.56 11.75 -9.37
C GLY A 342 -7.24 11.16 -9.87
N TYR A 343 -7.24 9.85 -10.12
CA TYR A 343 -6.14 9.20 -10.84
C TYR A 343 -6.61 8.00 -11.65
N ARG A 344 -5.75 7.58 -12.58
CA ARG A 344 -5.92 6.35 -13.36
C ARG A 344 -4.59 5.63 -13.54
N TYR A 345 -4.65 4.41 -14.03
CA TYR A 345 -3.47 3.65 -14.44
C TYR A 345 -3.20 3.83 -15.94
N ALA A 346 -1.94 3.99 -16.30
CA ALA A 346 -1.55 3.94 -17.71
C ALA A 346 -1.88 2.55 -18.29
N PRO A 347 -2.38 2.47 -19.54
CA PRO A 347 -2.51 1.19 -20.21
C PRO A 347 -1.12 0.55 -20.36
N PRO A 348 -1.02 -0.79 -20.46
CA PRO A 348 0.24 -1.42 -20.84
C PRO A 348 0.72 -0.83 -22.18
N PRO A 349 2.05 -0.73 -22.40
CA PRO A 349 2.57 -0.27 -23.67
C PRO A 349 1.95 -1.08 -24.82
N GLY A 350 1.47 -0.38 -25.85
CA GLY A 350 0.91 -1.01 -27.05
C GLY A 350 1.97 -1.84 -27.80
N PRO A 351 1.55 -2.76 -28.68
CA PRO A 351 2.46 -3.53 -29.52
C PRO A 351 3.32 -2.65 -30.44
#